data_AF-A0A4R3S3C6-F1
#
_entry.id   AF-A0A4R3S3C6-F1
#
_cell.length_a   1.000
_cell.length_b   1.000
_cell.length_c   1.000
_cell.angle_alpha   90.00
_cell.angle_beta   90.00
_cell.angle_gamma   90.00
#
_symmetry.space_group_name_H-M   'P 1'
#
loop_
_entity.id
_entity.type
_entity.pdbx_description
1 polymer ?
#
loop_
_entity_poly.entity_id
_entity_poly.type
_entity_poly.pdbx_seq_one_letter_code
_entity_poly.pdbx_strand_id
1 'polypeptide(L)' 'MAKMSAGDTVVAVKDIGGLLREHVPKGSKGVVTKASWGEYKVLFTIERWHGDKKVEVRVEPDEVA' A
#
# COMPACT_ATOMS: atom_id res chain seq x y z
N MET A 1 -8.10 9.58 -14.30
CA MET A 1 -6.78 8.97 -14.02
C MET A 1 -6.19 9.67 -12.82
N ALA A 2 -6.35 9.12 -11.62
CA ALA A 2 -5.61 9.63 -10.46
C ALA A 2 -4.19 9.02 -10.53
N LYS A 3 -3.24 9.81 -11.03
CA LYS A 3 -1.82 9.44 -11.08
C LYS A 3 -1.27 9.71 -9.67
N MET A 4 -1.28 8.69 -8.81
CA MET A 4 -0.73 8.76 -7.46
C MET A 4 0.71 9.29 -7.53
N SER A 5 1.07 10.23 -6.66
CA SER A 5 2.40 10.82 -6.59
C SER A 5 3.15 10.31 -5.37
N ALA A 6 4.49 10.31 -5.43
CA ALA A 6 5.29 10.00 -4.26
C ALA A 6 5.02 11.03 -3.16
N GLY A 7 4.76 10.56 -1.94
CA GLY A 7 4.35 11.37 -0.79
C GLY A 7 2.85 11.37 -0.53
N ASP A 8 2.02 10.91 -1.46
CA ASP A 8 0.57 10.84 -1.24
C ASP A 8 0.22 9.78 -0.20
N THR A 9 -0.75 10.10 0.65
CA THR A 9 -1.35 9.14 1.58
C THR A 9 -2.47 8.41 0.86
N VAL A 10 -2.46 7.09 0.93
CA VAL A 10 -3.45 6.22 0.29
C VAL A 10 -3.96 5.18 1.27
N VAL A 11 -5.14 4.63 0.99
CA VAL A 11 -5.75 3.57 1.79
C VAL A 11 -5.99 2.34 0.94
N ALA A 12 -5.62 1.15 1.44
CA ALA A 12 -5.91 -0.10 0.76
C ALA A 12 -7.44 -0.32 0.67
N VAL A 13 -7.99 -0.42 -0.53
CA VAL A 13 -9.44 -0.65 -0.74
C VAL A 13 -9.82 -2.13 -0.77
N LYS A 14 -8.83 -3.01 -0.91
CA LYS A 14 -8.92 -4.46 -0.88
C LYS A 14 -7.74 -5.03 -0.08
N ASP A 15 -7.79 -6.32 0.22
CA ASP A 15 -6.63 -7.01 0.80
C ASP A 15 -5.55 -7.15 -0.28
N ILE A 16 -4.36 -6.61 0.00
CA ILE A 16 -3.22 -6.62 -0.93
C ILE A 16 -2.22 -7.66 -0.41
N GLY A 17 -1.77 -8.57 -1.28
CA GLY A 17 -0.82 -9.62 -0.90
C GLY A 17 -1.25 -11.01 -1.37
N GLY A 18 -0.57 -12.05 -0.88
CA GLY A 18 -0.83 -13.43 -1.29
C GLY A 18 0.15 -14.41 -0.65
N LEU A 19 0.17 -15.68 -1.08
CA LEU A 19 1.03 -16.74 -0.52
C LEU A 19 2.55 -16.41 -0.51
N LEU A 20 3.00 -15.50 -1.37
CA LEU A 20 4.40 -15.09 -1.53
C LEU A 20 4.64 -13.60 -1.23
N ARG A 21 3.61 -12.85 -0.82
CA ARG A 21 3.71 -11.41 -0.54
C ARG A 21 3.21 -11.11 0.87
N GLU A 22 3.76 -10.06 1.48
CA GLU A 22 3.24 -9.60 2.76
C GLU A 22 1.78 -9.20 2.63
N HIS A 23 0.95 -9.73 3.51
CA HIS A 23 -0.48 -9.45 3.55
C HIS A 23 -0.70 -8.07 4.18
N VAL A 24 -1.31 -7.16 3.42
CA VAL A 24 -1.80 -5.85 3.84
C VAL A 24 -3.32 -5.91 3.85
N PRO A 25 -3.96 -5.86 5.03
CA PRO A 25 -5.40 -5.95 5.12
C PRO A 25 -6.07 -4.69 4.55
N LYS A 26 -7.28 -4.87 4.00
CA LYS A 26 -8.14 -3.75 3.56
C LYS A 26 -8.29 -2.70 4.68
N GLY A 27 -8.19 -1.43 4.31
CA GLY A 27 -8.28 -0.29 5.23
C GLY A 27 -6.94 0.14 5.82
N SER A 28 -5.86 -0.58 5.55
CA SER A 28 -4.51 -0.17 5.96
C SER A 28 -4.12 1.15 5.29
N LYS A 29 -3.59 2.07 6.09
CA LYS A 29 -3.07 3.35 5.60
C LYS A 29 -1.63 3.17 5.11
N GLY A 30 -1.31 3.80 3.99
CA GLY A 30 0.03 3.79 3.44
C GLY A 30 0.42 5.12 2.84
N VAL A 31 1.72 5.29 2.60
CA VAL A 31 2.26 6.44 1.87
C VAL A 31 2.96 5.94 0.62
N VAL A 32 2.74 6.61 -0.51
CA VAL A 32 3.39 6.28 -1.77
C VAL A 32 4.86 6.64 -1.65
N THR A 33 5.76 5.65 -1.63
CA THR A 33 7.21 5.88 -1.59
C THR A 33 7.78 6.08 -2.98
N LYS A 34 7.15 5.48 -4.00
CA LYS A 34 7.58 5.60 -5.39
C LYS A 34 6.39 5.57 -6.33
N ALA A 35 6.34 6.53 -7.24
CA ALA A 35 5.40 6.56 -8.36
C ALA A 35 6.20 6.64 -9.67
N SER A 36 6.11 5.60 -10.49
CA SER A 36 6.74 5.54 -11.82
C SER A 36 5.73 5.01 -12.83
N TRP A 37 6.00 5.17 -14.13
CA TRP A 37 5.09 4.76 -15.20
C TRP A 37 4.75 3.26 -15.12
N GLY A 38 3.61 2.93 -14.49
CA GLY A 38 3.13 1.55 -14.29
C GLY A 38 3.63 0.84 -13.02
N GLU A 39 4.36 1.53 -12.14
CA GLU A 39 4.81 0.96 -10.86
C GLU A 39 4.60 1.96 -9.72
N TYR A 40 3.74 1.57 -8.78
CA TYR A 40 3.53 2.29 -7.53
C TYR A 40 4.01 1.43 -6.38
N LYS A 41 4.86 1.99 -5.53
CA LYS A 41 5.23 1.38 -4.24
C LYS A 41 4.62 2.19 -3.12
N VAL A 42 3.99 1.49 -2.20
CA VAL A 42 3.35 2.07 -1.04
C VAL A 42 3.88 1.39 0.20
N LEU A 43 4.30 2.21 1.16
CA LEU A 43 4.66 1.78 2.49
C LEU A 43 3.42 1.81 3.37
N PHE A 44 2.82 0.65 3.61
CA PHE A 44 1.69 0.49 4.50
C PHE A 44 2.13 0.34 5.94
N THR A 45 1.33 0.89 6.85
CA THR A 45 1.43 0.64 8.28
C THR A 45 0.27 -0.27 8.68
N ILE A 46 0.61 -1.48 9.09
CA ILE A 46 -0.33 -2.51 9.55
C ILE A 46 -0.29 -2.49 11.08
N GLU A 47 -1.35 -2.00 11.69
CA GLU A 47 -1.51 -2.04 13.15
C GLU A 47 -1.70 -3.50 13.57
N ARG A 48 -0.82 -3.99 14.46
CA ARG A 48 -0.96 -5.31 15.09
C ARG A 48 -0.94 -5.13 16.60
N TRP A 49 -1.48 -6.11 17.31
CA TRP A 49 -1.59 -6.08 18.77
C TRP A 49 -0.23 -5.99 19.50
N HIS A 50 0.87 -6.35 18.82
CA HIS A 50 2.24 -6.32 19.35
C HIS A 50 3.10 -5.20 18.72
N GLY A 51 2.48 -4.19 18.13
CA GLY A 51 3.14 -3.05 17.50
C GLY A 51 2.90 -2.94 16.01
N ASP A 52 3.17 -1.75 15.48
CA ASP A 52 2.94 -1.43 14.09
C ASP A 52 3.99 -2.08 13.19
N LYS A 53 3.52 -2.76 12.14
CA LYS A 53 4.39 -3.32 11.11
C LYS A 53 4.33 -2.46 9.87
N LYS A 54 5.49 -1.95 9.43
CA LYS A 54 5.61 -1.24 8.17
C LYS A 54 6.03 -2.21 7.07
N VAL A 55 5.32 -2.17 5.94
CA VAL A 55 5.53 -3.07 4.81
C VAL A 55 5.49 -2.27 3.53
N GLU A 56 6.54 -2.36 2.71
CA GLU A 56 6.53 -1.79 1.37
C GLU A 56 6.05 -2.84 0.37
N VAL A 57 4.92 -2.59 -0.29
CA VAL A 57 4.43 -3.44 -1.38
C VAL A 57 4.23 -2.63 -2.65
N ARG A 58 4.40 -3.30 -3.78
CA ARG A 58 3.96 -2.77 -5.07
C ARG A 58 2.45 -2.91 -5.16
N VAL A 59 1.77 -1.82 -5.47
CA VAL A 59 0.32 -1.77 -5.63
C VAL A 59 -0.06 -1.34 -7.04
N GLU A 60 -1.25 -1.75 -7.46
CA GLU A 60 -1.92 -1.24 -8.64
C GLU A 60 -2.87 -0.09 -8.28
N PRO A 61 -3.19 0.83 -9.21
CA PRO A 61 -4.03 2.00 -8.93
C PRO A 61 -5.45 1.67 -8.46
N ASP A 62 -5.94 0.45 -8.72
CA ASP A 62 -7.24 -0.03 -8.29
C ASP A 62 -7.22 -0.73 -6.92
N GLU A 63 -6.03 -0.90 -6.32
CA GLU A 63 -5.84 -1.50 -4.99
C GLU A 63 -5.86 -0.46 -3.87
N VAL A 64 -5.66 0.82 -4.21
CA VAL A 64 -5.59 1.90 -3.23
C VAL A 64 -6.40 3.11 -3.68
N ALA A 65 -6.94 3.86 -2.70
CA ALA A 65 -7.71 5.08 -2.90
C ALA A 65 -7.13 6.26 -2.12
#